data_AF-A0A7S0RA82-F1
#
_entry.id   AF-A0A7S0RA82-F1
#
_cell.length_a   1.000
_cell.length_b   1.000
_cell.length_c   1.000
_cell.angle_alpha   90.00
_cell.angle_beta   90.00
_cell.angle_gamma   90.00
#
_symmetry.space_group_name_H-M   'P 1'
#
loop_
_entity.id
_entity.type
_entity.pdbx_description
1 polymer ?
#
loop_
_entity_poly.entity_id
_entity_poly.type
_entity_poly.pdbx_seq_one_letter_code
_entity_poly.pdbx_strand_id
1 'polypeptide(L)'
;MSASEITEDILATSVVSKLGLLLIHFPRLRVVWSRSLHATAEIFALLKMHRDEPDTAEAAAVGVPQDREEDPSLFNETAVDMLKKLPGITDKNYRSVLK
;
A
#
# COMPACT_ATOMS: atom_id res chain seq x y z
N MET A 1 -3.62 -20.36 33.93
CA MET A 1 -3.15 -19.03 33.50
C MET A 1 -4.37 -18.15 33.42
N SER A 2 -4.45 -17.17 34.32
CA SER A 2 -5.63 -16.31 34.43
C SER A 2 -5.63 -15.36 33.23
N ALA A 3 -6.81 -15.04 32.68
CA ALA A 3 -6.94 -14.06 31.60
C ALA A 3 -6.37 -12.66 31.98
N SER A 4 -6.17 -12.40 33.28
CA SER A 4 -5.54 -11.19 33.81
C SER A 4 -4.01 -11.12 33.63
N GLU A 5 -3.36 -12.19 33.18
CA GLU A 5 -1.89 -12.22 32.95
C GLU A 5 -1.52 -11.89 31.49
N ILE A 6 -2.49 -11.56 30.65
CA ILE A 6 -2.26 -11.20 29.25
C ILE A 6 -1.54 -9.84 29.20
N THR A 7 -0.28 -9.87 28.76
CA THR A 7 0.58 -8.68 28.59
C THR A 7 -0.06 -7.66 27.64
N GLU A 8 0.17 -6.37 27.88
CA GLU A 8 -0.39 -5.25 27.07
C GLU A 8 -0.09 -5.41 25.56
N ASP A 9 0.98 -6.11 25.20
CA ASP A 9 1.36 -6.40 23.81
C ASP A 9 0.35 -7.28 23.06
N ILE A 10 -0.48 -8.03 23.79
CA ILE A 10 -1.46 -8.99 23.25
C ILE A 10 -2.87 -8.35 23.12
N LEU A 11 -3.02 -7.07 23.49
CA LEU A 11 -4.26 -6.33 23.29
C LEU A 11 -4.47 -5.97 21.80
N ALA A 12 -5.72 -5.99 21.33
CA ALA A 12 -6.06 -5.64 19.94
C ALA A 12 -5.63 -4.22 19.53
N THR A 13 -5.45 -3.32 20.50
CA THR A 13 -4.97 -1.95 20.29
C THR A 13 -3.45 -1.88 20.16
N SER A 14 -2.71 -2.88 20.66
CA SER A 14 -1.24 -2.90 20.63
C SER A 14 -0.71 -2.98 19.21
N VAL A 15 0.34 -2.19 18.96
CA VAL A 15 1.08 -2.20 17.70
C VAL A 15 1.69 -3.57 17.43
N VAL A 16 2.16 -4.26 18.47
CA VAL A 16 2.78 -5.59 18.35
C VAL A 16 1.77 -6.62 17.87
N SER A 17 0.57 -6.64 18.47
CA SER A 17 -0.53 -7.52 18.04
C SER A 17 -0.96 -7.25 16.60
N LYS A 18 -1.09 -5.97 16.21
CA LYS A 18 -1.45 -5.60 14.83
C LYS A 18 -0.38 -6.01 13.82
N LEU A 19 0.90 -5.84 14.15
CA LEU A 19 2.02 -6.29 13.31
C LEU A 19 2.03 -7.82 13.19
N GLY A 20 1.81 -8.54 14.29
CA GLY A 20 1.71 -10.00 14.27
C GLY A 20 0.58 -10.48 13.35
N LEU A 21 -0.61 -9.89 13.48
CA LEU A 21 -1.75 -10.18 12.62
C LEU A 21 -1.44 -9.91 11.14
N LEU A 22 -0.80 -8.77 10.84
CA LEU A 22 -0.38 -8.41 9.48
C LEU A 22 0.57 -9.46 8.89
N LEU A 23 1.57 -9.91 9.65
CA LEU A 23 2.54 -10.90 9.19
C LEU A 23 1.89 -12.27 8.93
N ILE A 24 0.88 -12.65 9.71
CA ILE A 24 0.12 -13.90 9.49
C ILE A 24 -0.71 -13.83 8.21
N HIS A 25 -1.39 -12.70 7.95
CA HIS A 25 -2.25 -12.55 6.78
C HIS A 25 -1.46 -12.40 5.46
N PHE A 26 -0.24 -11.86 5.50
CA PHE A 26 0.57 -11.60 4.31
C PHE A 26 1.90 -12.38 4.37
N PRO A 27 1.93 -13.67 4.01
CA PRO A 27 3.11 -14.54 4.17
C PRO A 27 4.32 -14.13 3.30
N ARG A 28 4.11 -13.29 2.28
CA ARG A 28 5.20 -12.74 1.45
C ARG A 28 5.76 -11.42 1.98
N LEU A 29 5.12 -10.81 2.98
CA LEU A 29 5.56 -9.56 3.59
C LEU A 29 6.82 -9.82 4.42
N ARG A 30 7.82 -8.96 4.27
CA ARG A 30 9.06 -9.00 5.06
C ARG A 30 9.29 -7.64 5.69
N VAL A 31 9.58 -7.62 6.98
CA VAL A 31 9.87 -6.40 7.74
C VAL A 31 11.36 -6.36 8.05
N VAL A 32 11.98 -5.22 7.79
CA VAL A 32 13.39 -4.96 8.07
C VAL A 32 13.46 -3.85 9.12
N TRP A 33 14.16 -4.12 10.22
CA TRP A 33 14.38 -3.15 11.30
C TRP A 33 15.82 -2.68 11.28
N SER A 34 16.04 -1.37 11.42
CA SER A 34 17.36 -0.77 11.56
C SER A 34 17.36 0.26 12.69
N ARG A 35 18.51 0.44 13.35
CA ARG A 35 18.67 1.35 14.49
C ARG A 35 19.29 2.70 14.12
N SER A 36 19.60 2.93 12.85
CA SER A 36 20.15 4.18 12.33
C SER A 36 20.03 4.27 10.80
N LEU A 37 20.12 5.48 10.25
CA LEU A 37 20.12 5.72 8.80
C LEU A 37 21.31 5.06 8.10
N HIS A 38 22.49 5.07 8.73
CA HIS A 38 23.68 4.40 8.21
C HIS A 38 23.47 2.89 8.09
N ALA A 39 22.91 2.26 9.13
CA ALA A 39 22.58 0.85 9.12
C ALA A 39 21.53 0.53 8.03
N THR A 40 20.54 1.41 7.83
CA THR A 40 19.57 1.26 6.72
C THR A 40 20.27 1.26 5.36
N ALA A 41 21.18 2.20 5.12
CA ALA A 41 21.91 2.29 3.84
C ALA A 41 22.75 1.04 3.58
N GLU A 42 23.45 0.53 4.59
CA GLU A 42 24.21 -0.73 4.50
C GLU A 42 23.31 -1.93 4.20
N ILE A 43 22.16 -2.06 4.87
CA ILE A 43 21.20 -3.13 4.61
C ILE A 43 20.72 -3.06 3.15
N PHE A 44 20.43 -1.86 2.64
CA PHE A 44 20.01 -1.69 1.25
C PHE A 44 21.11 -2.10 0.26
N ALA A 45 22.36 -1.73 0.52
CA ALA A 45 23.49 -2.14 -0.31
C ALA A 45 23.66 -3.67 -0.33
N LEU A 46 23.56 -4.32 0.83
CA LEU A 46 23.62 -5.78 0.95
C LEU A 46 22.46 -6.47 0.22
N LEU A 47 21.24 -5.92 0.30
CA LEU A 47 20.07 -6.49 -0.37
C LEU A 47 20.13 -6.38 -1.89
N LYS A 48 20.84 -5.36 -2.41
CA LYS A 48 21.09 -5.16 -3.84
C LYS A 48 22.26 -6.00 -4.37
N MET A 49 23.11 -6.53 -3.50
CA MET A 49 24.30 -7.28 -3.91
C MET A 49 23.91 -8.47 -4.80
N HIS A 50 24.61 -8.62 -5.93
CA HIS A 50 24.36 -9.66 -6.94
C HIS A 50 22.96 -9.63 -7.58
N ARG A 51 22.30 -8.48 -7.60
CA ARG A 51 21.06 -8.26 -8.35
C ARG A 51 21.28 -7.21 -9.42
N ASP A 52 20.62 -7.37 -10.55
CA ASP A 52 20.61 -6.36 -11.60
C ASP A 52 19.87 -5.10 -11.13
N GLU A 53 20.26 -3.94 -11.68
CA GLU A 53 19.55 -2.69 -11.42
C GLU A 53 18.14 -2.76 -12.04
N PRO A 54 17.12 -2.21 -11.35
CA PRO A 54 15.75 -2.23 -11.85
C PRO A 54 15.62 -1.35 -13.10
N ASP A 55 14.88 -1.81 -14.11
CA ASP A 55 14.56 -0.99 -15.26
C ASP A 55 13.46 0.05 -14.93
N THR A 56 13.73 1.29 -15.31
CA THR A 56 12.83 2.42 -15.08
C THR A 56 11.55 2.34 -15.90
N ALA A 57 11.61 1.80 -17.14
CA ALA A 57 10.44 1.69 -17.99
C ALA A 57 9.50 0.58 -17.48
N GLU A 58 10.05 -0.59 -17.12
CA GLU A 58 9.29 -1.65 -16.45
C GLU A 58 8.67 -1.17 -15.13
N ALA A 59 9.43 -0.49 -14.27
CA ALA A 59 8.92 0.01 -12.99
C ALA A 59 7.75 0.99 -13.15
N ALA A 60 7.81 1.86 -14.16
CA ALA A 60 6.74 2.82 -14.46
C ALA A 60 5.46 2.15 -14.98
N ALA A 61 5.58 0.98 -15.63
CA ALA A 61 4.44 0.25 -16.16
C ALA A 61 3.68 -0.55 -15.07
N VAL A 62 4.36 -0.96 -14.00
CA VAL A 62 3.75 -1.71 -12.89
C VAL A 62 2.73 -0.84 -12.15
N GLY A 63 1.48 -1.29 -12.08
CA GLY A 63 0.40 -0.61 -11.37
C GLY A 63 -0.39 0.41 -12.19
N VAL A 64 0.00 0.65 -13.45
CA VAL A 64 -0.83 1.40 -14.40
C VAL A 64 -1.96 0.48 -14.88
N PRO A 65 -3.25 0.81 -14.66
CA PRO A 65 -4.35 0.03 -15.19
C PRO A 65 -4.29 0.07 -16.71
N GLN A 66 -4.15 -1.08 -17.37
CA GLN A 66 -4.10 -1.17 -18.83
C GLN A 66 -5.43 -0.79 -19.50
N ASP A 67 -6.53 -0.78 -18.74
CA ASP A 67 -7.88 -0.42 -19.21
C ASP A 67 -8.14 1.10 -19.24
N ARG A 68 -7.12 1.96 -19.19
CA ARG A 68 -7.29 3.40 -19.47
C ARG A 68 -7.36 3.60 -20.99
N GLU A 69 -8.43 3.13 -21.63
CA GLU A 69 -8.73 3.44 -23.03
C GLU A 69 -9.08 4.93 -23.24
N GLU A 70 -9.36 5.68 -22.16
CA GLU A 70 -9.66 7.10 -22.25
C GLU A 70 -8.72 7.93 -21.37
N ASP A 71 -8.15 8.96 -22.00
CA ASP A 71 -7.19 9.89 -21.45
C ASP A 71 -7.77 10.54 -20.17
N PRO A 72 -7.20 10.32 -18.97
CA PRO A 72 -7.69 10.94 -17.74
C PRO A 72 -7.62 12.48 -17.78
N SER A 73 -6.87 13.03 -18.74
CA SER A 73 -6.82 14.46 -19.05
C SER A 73 -8.13 15.02 -19.64
N LEU A 74 -9.06 14.17 -20.10
CA LEU A 74 -10.34 14.59 -20.69
C LEU A 74 -11.41 14.93 -19.64
N PHE A 75 -11.23 14.53 -18.39
CA PHE A 75 -12.22 14.77 -17.34
C PHE A 75 -11.72 15.78 -16.31
N ASN A 76 -12.59 16.71 -15.93
CA ASN A 76 -12.33 17.61 -14.82
C ASN A 76 -12.33 16.81 -13.51
N GLU A 77 -11.14 16.54 -12.95
CA GLU A 77 -10.97 15.81 -11.68
C GLU A 77 -11.79 16.41 -10.54
N THR A 78 -11.96 17.73 -10.50
CA THR A 78 -12.76 18.41 -9.47
C THR A 78 -14.23 18.02 -9.55
N ALA A 79 -14.77 17.89 -10.77
CA ALA A 79 -16.16 17.46 -10.97
C ALA A 79 -16.35 15.97 -10.62
N VAL A 80 -15.37 15.13 -10.97
CA VAL A 80 -15.37 13.70 -10.62
C VAL A 80 -15.36 13.51 -9.09
N ASP A 81 -14.50 14.24 -8.39
CA ASP A 81 -14.40 14.16 -6.93
C ASP A 81 -15.64 14.68 -6.21
N MET A 82 -16.29 15.71 -6.76
CA MET A 82 -17.58 16.17 -6.26
C MET A 82 -18.65 15.09 -6.41
N LEU A 83 -18.73 14.43 -7.57
CA LEU A 83 -19.69 13.36 -7.80
C LEU A 83 -19.47 12.16 -6.87
N LYS A 84 -18.22 11.74 -6.65
CA LYS A 84 -17.90 10.62 -5.74
C LYS A 84 -18.29 10.88 -4.28
N LYS A 85 -18.47 12.13 -3.86
CA LYS A 85 -18.96 12.49 -2.53
C LYS A 85 -20.47 12.35 -2.38
N LEU A 86 -21.20 12.16 -3.48
CA LEU A 86 -22.65 11.98 -3.44
C LEU A 86 -23.00 10.53 -3.06
N PRO A 87 -24.01 10.33 -2.20
CA PRO A 87 -24.46 9.00 -1.84
C PRO A 87 -25.00 8.27 -3.07
N GLY A 88 -24.51 7.04 -3.30
CA GLY A 88 -24.91 6.23 -4.45
C GLY A 88 -24.02 6.39 -5.68
N ILE A 89 -23.07 7.34 -5.69
CA ILE A 89 -22.03 7.41 -6.72
C ILE A 89 -20.83 6.54 -6.30
N THR A 90 -20.34 5.73 -7.23
CA THR A 90 -19.25 4.76 -7.05
C THR A 90 -18.28 4.85 -8.24
N ASP A 91 -17.09 4.29 -8.09
CA ASP A 91 -16.08 4.24 -9.18
C ASP A 91 -16.57 3.51 -10.43
N LYS A 92 -17.64 2.72 -10.32
CA LYS A 92 -18.27 2.01 -11.44
C LYS A 92 -19.29 2.84 -12.19
N ASN A 93 -19.96 3.80 -11.54
CA ASN A 93 -21.11 4.51 -12.13
C ASN A 93 -20.85 6.00 -12.40
N TYR A 94 -19.84 6.63 -11.79
CA TYR A 94 -19.61 8.07 -11.94
C TYR A 94 -19.38 8.46 -13.41
N ARG A 95 -18.76 7.58 -14.21
CA ARG A 95 -18.55 7.76 -15.65
C ARG A 95 -19.87 7.80 -16.43
N SER A 96 -20.87 7.00 -16.05
CA SER A 96 -22.19 7.01 -16.67
C SER A 96 -22.99 8.27 -16.35
N VAL A 97 -22.63 8.98 -15.28
CA VAL A 97 -23.29 10.22 -14.84
C VAL A 97 -22.62 11.45 -15.46
N LEU A 98 -21.34 11.35 -15.80
CA LEU A 98 -20.58 12.42 -16.45
C LEU A 98 -20.86 12.58 -17.95
N LYS A 99 -21.45 11.56 -18.59
CA LYS A 99 -21.72 11.52 -20.03
C LYS A 99 -23.04 12.18 -20.41
#